data_AF-A0A7C5RZG9-F1
#
_entry.id   AF-A0A7C5RZG9-F1
#
_cell.length_a   1.000
_cell.length_b   1.000
_cell.length_c   1.000
_cell.angle_alpha   90.00
_cell.angle_beta   90.00
_cell.angle_gamma   90.00
#
_symmetry.space_group_name_H-M   'P 1'
#
loop_
_entity.id
_entity.type
_entity.pdbx_description
1 polymer ?
#
loop_
_entity_poly.entity_id
_entity_poly.type
_entity_poly.pdbx_seq_one_letter_code
_entity_poly.pdbx_strand_id
1 'polypeptide(L)'
;MEGLPLLHTKNGYYYGTEKRGVWWKRYWRGGWLARGNSEMWANSEGIFFRRYMTKRVMHIPIQDIINITTGSCHAGKWYGAPVIKIEWEKDGVKLVSGFTVSWSKEETNKWITAINNLLTIKS
;
A
#
# COMPACT_ATOMS: atom_id res chain seq x y z
N MET A 1 1.20 10.99 -20.16
CA MET A 1 0.07 10.04 -20.16
C MET A 1 0.33 9.08 -19.02
N GLU A 2 -0.42 9.19 -17.93
CA GLU A 2 -0.35 8.20 -16.85
C GLU A 2 -0.70 6.83 -17.43
N GLY A 3 0.14 5.82 -17.19
CA GLY A 3 -0.12 4.46 -17.66
C GLY A 3 -1.45 3.94 -17.08
N LEU A 4 -2.27 3.31 -17.93
CA LEU A 4 -3.53 2.70 -17.51
C LEU A 4 -3.30 1.79 -16.30
N PRO A 5 -4.17 1.83 -15.28
CA PRO A 5 -3.99 1.02 -14.09
C PRO A 5 -4.10 -0.46 -14.45
N LEU A 6 -3.09 -1.25 -14.05
CA LEU A 6 -3.13 -2.71 -14.13
C LEU A 6 -4.17 -3.28 -13.15
N LEU A 7 -4.29 -2.62 -12.01
CA LEU A 7 -5.26 -2.93 -10.98
C LEU A 7 -5.86 -1.64 -10.44
N HIS A 8 -7.16 -1.67 -10.16
CA HIS A 8 -7.89 -0.52 -9.62
C HIS A 8 -9.04 -1.00 -8.75
N THR A 9 -9.19 -0.38 -7.57
CA THR A 9 -10.35 -0.57 -6.70
C THR A 9 -10.77 0.77 -6.09
N LYS A 10 -12.09 0.95 -5.97
CA LYS A 10 -12.68 2.06 -5.21
C LYS A 10 -12.99 1.69 -3.76
N ASN A 11 -12.82 0.42 -3.38
CA ASN A 11 -13.22 -0.07 -2.07
C ASN A 11 -12.02 -0.41 -1.17
N GLY A 12 -10.92 0.32 -1.36
CA GLY A 12 -9.71 0.12 -0.55
C GLY A 12 -9.79 0.82 0.81
N TYR A 13 -8.90 0.44 1.70
CA TYR A 13 -8.66 1.11 2.98
C TYR A 13 -7.18 1.21 3.26
N TYR A 14 -6.73 2.38 3.69
CA TYR A 14 -5.35 2.63 4.12
C TYR A 14 -5.23 2.67 5.64
N TYR A 15 -4.43 1.77 6.20
CA TYR A 15 -4.23 1.60 7.65
C TYR A 15 -3.11 2.48 8.23
N GLY A 16 -2.41 3.26 7.42
CA GLY A 16 -1.29 4.08 7.85
C GLY A 16 0.08 3.44 7.58
N THR A 17 1.13 4.24 7.77
CA THR A 17 2.53 3.82 7.63
C THR A 17 3.24 3.74 8.98
N GLU A 18 4.05 2.70 9.13
CA GLU A 18 4.95 2.47 10.25
C GLU A 18 6.41 2.62 9.82
N LYS A 19 7.29 2.94 10.78
CA LYS A 19 8.74 2.95 10.56
C LYS A 19 9.31 1.59 10.90
N ARG A 20 10.12 1.03 9.99
CA ARG A 20 10.88 -0.23 10.17
C ARG A 20 10.02 -1.42 10.61
N GLY A 21 8.74 -1.46 10.23
CA GLY A 21 7.79 -2.50 10.65
C GLY A 21 7.46 -2.52 12.15
N VAL A 22 7.81 -1.45 12.88
CA VAL A 22 7.55 -1.33 14.32
C VAL A 22 6.22 -0.63 14.53
N TRP A 23 5.20 -1.38 14.96
CA TRP A 23 3.81 -0.93 14.99
C TRP A 23 3.53 0.31 15.85
N TRP A 24 4.32 0.53 16.92
CA TRP A 24 4.19 1.72 17.77
C TRP A 24 4.91 2.95 17.19
N LYS A 25 5.81 2.77 16.23
CA LYS A 25 6.55 3.86 15.58
C LYS A 25 5.85 4.28 14.28
N ARG A 26 4.82 5.11 14.39
CA ARG A 26 4.08 5.63 13.22
C ARG A 26 4.88 6.68 12.45
N TYR A 27 4.67 6.73 11.13
CA TYR A 27 5.25 7.75 10.26
C TYR A 27 4.23 8.87 9.99
N TRP A 28 4.51 10.08 10.50
CA TRP A 28 3.55 11.20 10.48
C TRP A 28 3.78 12.24 9.38
N ARG A 29 4.95 12.23 8.75
CA ARG A 29 5.29 13.22 7.72
C ARG A 29 4.44 12.99 6.48
N GLY A 30 4.23 14.05 5.70
CA GLY A 30 3.65 13.94 4.35
C GLY A 30 2.24 13.32 4.26
N GLY A 31 1.47 13.27 5.35
CA GLY A 31 0.11 12.71 5.33
C GLY A 31 0.05 11.18 5.40
N TRP A 32 1.14 10.50 5.76
CA TRP A 32 1.22 9.03 5.87
C TRP A 32 0.64 8.47 7.19
N LEU A 33 0.30 9.33 8.16
CA LEU A 33 -0.35 8.90 9.41
C LEU A 33 -1.87 8.69 9.27
N ALA A 34 -2.54 9.55 8.48
CA ALA A 34 -3.99 9.56 8.37
C ALA A 34 -4.51 8.29 7.69
N ARG A 35 -5.48 7.63 8.31
CA ARG A 35 -6.09 6.39 7.84
C ARG A 35 -7.42 6.66 7.17
N GLY A 36 -7.95 5.70 6.41
CA GLY A 36 -9.32 5.78 5.94
C GLY A 36 -9.58 5.04 4.64
N ASN A 37 -10.86 5.02 4.27
CA ASN A 37 -11.33 4.53 2.98
C ASN A 37 -10.60 5.26 1.84
N SER A 38 -10.22 4.51 0.83
CA SER A 38 -9.41 5.00 -0.27
C SER A 38 -9.72 4.31 -1.58
N GLU A 39 -9.67 5.08 -2.65
CA GLU A 39 -9.44 4.55 -3.99
C GLU A 39 -7.97 4.17 -4.12
N MET A 40 -7.67 3.03 -4.72
CA MET A 40 -6.33 2.48 -4.88
C MET A 40 -6.11 1.95 -6.28
N TRP A 41 -4.92 2.17 -6.84
CA TRP A 41 -4.53 1.59 -8.13
C TRP A 41 -3.03 1.30 -8.17
N ALA A 42 -2.64 0.41 -9.07
CA ALA A 42 -1.25 0.09 -9.34
C ALA A 42 -0.99 0.10 -10.85
N ASN A 43 0.17 0.62 -11.25
CA ASN A 43 0.67 0.58 -12.62
C ASN A 43 2.21 0.44 -12.59
N SER A 44 2.86 0.58 -13.75
CA SER A 44 4.32 0.47 -13.87
C SER A 44 5.12 1.49 -13.06
N GLU A 45 4.52 2.59 -12.63
CA GLU A 45 5.18 3.61 -11.80
C GLU A 45 5.09 3.30 -10.30
N GLY A 46 4.24 2.36 -9.90
CA GLY A 46 4.10 1.91 -8.51
C GLY A 46 2.65 1.89 -8.04
N ILE A 47 2.48 2.19 -6.76
CA ILE A 47 1.20 2.06 -6.06
C ILE A 47 0.70 3.43 -5.66
N PHE A 48 -0.57 3.67 -5.95
CA PHE A 48 -1.23 4.93 -5.70
C PHE A 48 -2.47 4.71 -4.88
N PHE A 49 -2.78 5.69 -4.02
CA PHE A 49 -4.05 5.74 -3.36
C PHE A 49 -4.47 7.16 -3.04
N ARG A 50 -5.78 7.36 -3.00
CA ARG A 50 -6.39 8.61 -2.59
C ARG A 50 -7.45 8.31 -1.55
N ARG A 51 -7.23 8.79 -0.33
CA ARG A 51 -8.24 8.72 0.71
C ARG A 51 -9.44 9.58 0.33
N TYR A 52 -10.63 9.11 0.64
CA TYR A 52 -11.84 9.91 0.45
C TYR A 52 -11.81 11.19 1.26
N MET A 53 -12.49 12.22 0.73
CA MET A 53 -12.49 13.60 1.24
C MET A 53 -11.12 14.31 1.20
N THR A 54 -10.10 13.69 0.60
CA THR A 54 -8.80 14.33 0.33
C THR A 54 -8.57 14.46 -1.17
N LYS A 55 -7.95 15.57 -1.59
CA LYS A 55 -7.53 15.78 -2.99
C LYS A 55 -6.16 15.17 -3.29
N ARG A 56 -5.41 14.79 -2.25
CA ARG A 56 -4.03 14.36 -2.37
C ARG A 56 -3.95 12.88 -2.73
N VAL A 57 -3.35 12.60 -3.89
CA VAL A 57 -2.89 11.25 -4.23
C VAL A 57 -1.58 11.00 -3.51
N MET A 58 -1.51 9.85 -2.87
CA MET A 58 -0.31 9.32 -2.25
C MET A 58 0.29 8.29 -3.20
N HIS A 59 1.61 8.33 -3.37
CA HIS A 59 2.34 7.48 -4.30
C HIS A 59 3.48 6.79 -3.57
N ILE A 60 3.58 5.48 -3.75
CA ILE A 60 4.71 4.64 -3.39
C ILE A 60 5.37 4.22 -4.71
N PRO A 61 6.51 4.84 -5.08
CA PRO A 61 7.17 4.54 -6.34
C PRO A 61 7.67 3.09 -6.39
N ILE A 62 7.56 2.44 -7.56
CA ILE A 62 7.99 1.04 -7.72
C ILE A 62 9.48 0.85 -7.39
N GLN A 63 10.31 1.86 -7.66
CA GLN A 63 11.74 1.83 -7.36
C GLN A 63 12.03 1.80 -5.84
N ASP A 64 11.11 2.33 -5.03
CA ASP A 64 11.26 2.43 -3.58
C ASP A 64 10.70 1.19 -2.85
N ILE A 65 9.90 0.37 -3.54
CA ILE A 65 9.34 -0.87 -2.96
C ILE A 65 10.45 -1.92 -2.83
N ILE A 66 10.56 -2.45 -1.61
CA ILE A 66 11.51 -3.49 -1.21
C ILE A 66 10.83 -4.85 -1.22
N ASN A 67 9.62 -4.93 -0.65
CA ASN A 67 8.91 -6.19 -0.48
C ASN A 67 7.40 -5.95 -0.34
N ILE A 68 6.62 -6.97 -0.65
CA ILE A 68 5.18 -7.01 -0.41
C ILE A 68 4.80 -8.31 0.29
N THR A 69 4.04 -8.20 1.37
CA THR A 69 3.57 -9.35 2.13
C THR A 69 2.08 -9.21 2.43
N THR A 70 1.48 -10.30 2.90
CA THR A 70 0.11 -10.27 3.44
C THR A 70 0.05 -10.76 4.86
N GLY A 71 -0.91 -10.22 5.61
CA GLY A 71 -1.29 -10.73 6.91
C GLY A 71 -2.71 -10.34 7.27
N SER A 72 -3.04 -10.42 8.56
CA SER A 72 -4.35 -10.04 9.11
C SER A 72 -4.27 -8.86 10.08
N CYS A 73 -3.04 -8.39 10.38
CA CYS A 73 -2.77 -7.32 11.35
C CYS A 73 -1.89 -6.22 10.77
N HIS A 74 -2.17 -4.97 11.15
CA HIS A 74 -1.30 -3.81 10.89
C HIS A 74 -1.48 -2.73 11.98
N ALA A 75 -0.40 -2.09 12.39
CA ALA A 75 -0.37 -1.06 13.43
C ALA A 75 -1.02 -1.48 14.76
N GLY A 76 -0.73 -2.72 15.17
CA GLY A 76 -1.20 -3.31 16.43
C GLY A 76 -2.67 -3.70 16.44
N LYS A 77 -3.34 -3.75 15.29
CA LYS A 77 -4.76 -4.13 15.17
C LYS A 77 -4.95 -5.25 14.16
N TRP A 78 -5.88 -6.15 14.46
CA TRP A 78 -6.41 -7.16 13.54
C TRP A 78 -7.64 -6.60 12.83
N TYR A 79 -7.78 -6.86 11.52
CA TYR A 79 -8.81 -6.21 10.68
C TYR A 79 -9.81 -7.17 10.02
N GLY A 80 -9.71 -8.48 10.23
CA GLY A 80 -10.60 -9.50 9.65
C GLY A 80 -10.46 -9.71 8.14
N ALA A 81 -10.23 -8.64 7.38
CA ALA A 81 -9.86 -8.70 5.97
C ALA A 81 -8.36 -8.98 5.79
N PRO A 82 -7.96 -9.55 4.64
CA PRO A 82 -6.55 -9.59 4.25
C PRO A 82 -5.94 -8.19 4.20
N VAL A 83 -4.74 -8.07 4.77
CA VAL A 83 -3.96 -6.83 4.80
C VAL A 83 -2.73 -7.00 3.93
N ILE A 84 -2.64 -6.22 2.87
CA ILE A 84 -1.44 -6.04 2.06
C ILE A 84 -0.49 -5.11 2.82
N LYS A 85 0.75 -5.54 3.00
CA LYS A 85 1.83 -4.76 3.59
C LYS A 85 2.88 -4.50 2.54
N ILE A 86 3.12 -3.23 2.27
CA ILE A 86 4.15 -2.78 1.33
C ILE A 86 5.30 -2.24 2.15
N GLU A 87 6.45 -2.89 2.04
CA GLU A 87 7.72 -2.44 2.59
C GLU A 87 8.45 -1.62 1.53
N TRP A 88 8.86 -0.41 1.88
CA TRP A 88 9.47 0.54 0.96
C TRP A 88 10.40 1.49 1.70
N GLU A 89 11.26 2.20 0.97
CA GLU A 89 12.17 3.19 1.53
C GLU A 89 11.83 4.60 1.07
N LYS A 90 11.88 5.55 2.00
CA LYS A 90 11.75 6.97 1.67
C LYS A 90 12.71 7.79 2.51
N ASP A 91 13.53 8.61 1.85
CA ASP A 91 14.50 9.50 2.50
C ASP A 91 15.40 8.74 3.50
N GLY A 92 15.85 7.53 3.13
CA GLY A 92 16.68 6.65 3.98
C GLY A 92 15.92 5.99 5.16
N VAL A 93 14.59 6.09 5.19
CA VAL A 93 13.75 5.46 6.22
C VAL A 93 12.98 4.30 5.61
N LYS A 94 13.19 3.10 6.16
CA LYS A 94 12.33 1.94 5.87
C LYS A 94 10.94 2.15 6.46
N LEU A 95 9.93 1.96 5.63
CA LEU A 95 8.53 2.20 5.92
C LEU A 95 7.70 0.95 5.58
N VAL A 96 6.61 0.75 6.33
CA VAL A 96 5.63 -0.31 6.04
C VAL A 96 4.24 0.31 6.00
N SER A 97 3.62 0.29 4.83
CA SER A 97 2.27 0.80 4.61
C SER A 97 1.28 -0.36 4.52
N GLY A 98 0.20 -0.30 5.29
CA GLY A 98 -0.83 -1.34 5.33
C GLY A 98 -2.08 -0.94 4.57
N PHE A 99 -2.63 -1.87 3.80
CA PHE A 99 -3.82 -1.66 2.99
C PHE A 99 -4.75 -2.87 2.97
N THR A 100 -6.03 -2.66 2.73
CA THR A 100 -6.95 -3.69 2.26
C THR A 100 -7.54 -3.21 0.94
N VAL A 101 -7.65 -4.10 -0.04
CA VAL A 101 -8.24 -3.80 -1.37
C VAL A 101 -9.60 -4.48 -1.56
N SER A 102 -9.85 -5.53 -0.79
CA SER A 102 -11.05 -6.37 -0.81
C SER A 102 -11.11 -7.24 0.45
N TRP A 103 -12.29 -7.74 0.80
CA TRP A 103 -12.45 -8.80 1.81
C TRP A 103 -12.06 -10.19 1.29
N SER A 104 -11.92 -10.34 -0.04
CA SER A 104 -11.56 -11.60 -0.68
C SER A 104 -10.04 -11.83 -0.66
N LYS A 105 -9.64 -13.02 -0.21
CA LYS A 105 -8.26 -13.50 -0.29
C LYS A 105 -7.81 -13.67 -1.75
N GLU A 106 -8.71 -14.09 -2.64
CA GLU A 106 -8.41 -14.24 -4.07
C GLU A 106 -8.07 -12.89 -4.71
N GLU A 107 -8.90 -11.87 -4.46
CA GLU A 107 -8.66 -10.51 -4.98
C GLU A 107 -7.36 -9.93 -4.41
N THR A 108 -7.12 -10.13 -3.11
CA THR A 108 -5.87 -9.72 -2.47
C THR A 108 -4.66 -10.40 -3.13
N ASN A 109 -4.75 -11.69 -3.45
CA ASN A 109 -3.68 -12.41 -4.12
C ASN A 109 -3.41 -11.88 -5.54
N LYS A 110 -4.45 -11.50 -6.31
CA LYS A 110 -4.27 -10.84 -7.62
C LYS A 110 -3.43 -9.57 -7.50
N TRP A 111 -3.68 -8.77 -6.46
CA TRP A 111 -2.89 -7.58 -6.16
C TRP A 111 -1.43 -7.90 -5.84
N ILE A 112 -1.17 -8.86 -4.95
CA ILE A 112 0.20 -9.28 -4.62
C ILE A 112 0.94 -9.75 -5.87
N THR A 113 0.31 -10.63 -6.68
CA THR A 113 0.93 -11.20 -7.88
C THR A 113 1.26 -10.12 -8.90
N ALA A 114 0.34 -9.20 -9.19
CA ALA A 114 0.61 -8.13 -10.15
C ALA A 114 1.74 -7.20 -9.67
N ILE A 115 1.75 -6.84 -8.38
CA ILE A 115 2.82 -6.00 -7.81
C ILE A 115 4.16 -6.74 -7.84
N ASN A 116 4.20 -8.03 -7.50
CA ASN A 116 5.41 -8.84 -7.60
C ASN A 116 5.93 -8.91 -9.04
N ASN A 117 5.05 -9.06 -10.04
CA ASN A 117 5.47 -9.04 -11.44
C ASN A 117 6.12 -7.70 -11.83
N LEU A 118 5.60 -6.58 -11.32
CA LEU A 118 6.22 -5.25 -11.52
C LEU A 118 7.60 -5.15 -10.86
N LEU A 119 7.80 -5.79 -9.71
CA LEU A 119 9.10 -5.84 -9.02
C LEU A 119 10.11 -6.75 -9.72
N THR A 120 9.65 -7.85 -10.34
CA THR A 120 10.51 -8.75 -11.11
C THR A 120 11.00 -8.09 -12.40
N ILE A 121 10.15 -7.32 -13.10
CA ILE A 121 10.56 -6.61 -14.34
C ILE A 121 11.65 -5.55 -14.06
N LYS A 122 11.73 -5.06 -12.82
CA LYS A 122 12.75 -4.11 -12.35
C LYS A 122 14.11 -4.77 -12.09
N SER A 123 14.16 -6.08 -11.84
CA SER A 123 15.37 -6.83 -11.44
C SER A 123 16.14 -7.33 -12.64
#